data_AF-A0A8B6E5G3-F1
#
_entry.id   AF-A0A8B6E5G3-F1
#
_cell.length_a   1.000
_cell.length_b   1.000
_cell.length_c   1.000
_cell.angle_alpha   90.00
_cell.angle_beta   90.00
_cell.angle_gamma   90.00
#
_symmetry.space_group_name_H-M   'P 1'
#
loop_
_entity.id
_entity.type
_entity.pdbx_description
1 polymer ?
#
loop_
_entity_poly.entity_id
_entity_poly.type
_entity_poly.pdbx_seq_one_letter_code
_entity_poly.pdbx_strand_id
1 'polypeptide(L)'
;MEKYHGRMKELKVLLESSRNRVEELEKDQDMKSSIFEEEEEKLKNTKKSMHQKCKFLQQKCDNQEKELERLKHKLGKMASEEEKRTERQNQIFQEFKKRTARAHNTMDEKLLDIIDAYEKQISSMQKELDFYKSDEVTDNRTYEEDSLHEAGVSSNMKSLIRSYEKQLSKANDKVKKLQDEKDLVKLEMGSRPEITDYRVIQQRVKKLEKLLAVHNISIPGENDKKDPFRQRKKYSTKLDDLEYLPLDLCRQYLKDVATELDTDDLENVTPQVQKFNERLETALQFEQFCRNVTEMVNEDDINTSKGRSKSPSRKKNTLSSKSLQLAMATIQSWKDDQDSLQELAISVTKLGDRVAPWLKIRLGSEPSVSKIITALDKLVYDDGISKDKVGCTSNCKVFFKKDISGIL
;
A
#
# COMPACT_ATOMS: atom_id res chain seq x y z
N MET A 1 40.31 -48.20 -22.60
CA MET A 1 38.95 -48.77 -22.54
C MET A 1 38.24 -48.45 -21.23
N GLU A 2 38.87 -48.60 -20.06
CA GLU A 2 38.27 -48.30 -18.74
C GLU A 2 37.73 -46.87 -18.56
N LYS A 3 38.46 -45.84 -19.03
CA LYS A 3 38.03 -44.43 -18.91
C LYS A 3 36.70 -44.14 -19.65
N TYR A 4 36.45 -44.84 -20.75
CA TYR A 4 35.19 -44.74 -21.49
C TYR A 4 34.05 -45.51 -20.80
N HIS A 5 34.37 -46.64 -20.18
CA HIS A 5 33.40 -47.42 -19.41
C HIS A 5 32.91 -46.68 -18.14
N GLY A 6 33.82 -46.00 -17.41
CA GLY A 6 33.46 -45.16 -16.27
C GLY A 6 32.52 -44.01 -16.66
N ARG A 7 32.87 -43.27 -17.72
CA ARG A 7 32.00 -42.21 -18.27
C ARG A 7 30.65 -42.72 -18.71
N MET A 8 30.59 -43.90 -19.32
CA MET A 8 29.32 -44.50 -19.76
C MET A 8 28.43 -44.89 -18.57
N LYS A 9 29.03 -45.36 -17.47
CA LYS A 9 28.30 -45.67 -16.23
C LYS A 9 27.76 -44.41 -15.56
N GLU A 10 28.56 -43.34 -15.48
CA GLU A 10 28.14 -42.03 -14.97
C GLU A 10 26.99 -41.45 -15.81
N LEU A 11 27.11 -41.48 -17.14
CA LEU A 11 26.05 -41.00 -18.04
C LEU A 11 24.75 -41.78 -17.83
N LYS A 12 24.84 -43.11 -17.63
CA LYS A 12 23.68 -43.97 -17.37
C LYS A 12 23.00 -43.62 -16.05
N VAL A 13 23.77 -43.36 -14.99
CA VAL A 13 23.23 -42.92 -13.70
C VAL A 13 22.56 -41.55 -13.83
N LEU A 14 23.19 -40.61 -14.54
CA LEU A 14 22.61 -39.29 -14.76
C LEU A 14 21.30 -39.37 -15.54
N LEU A 15 21.26 -40.20 -16.59
CA LEU A 15 20.07 -40.39 -17.42
C LEU A 15 18.94 -41.08 -16.65
N GLU A 16 19.26 -42.05 -15.80
CA GLU A 16 18.28 -42.68 -14.89
C GLU A 16 17.76 -41.68 -13.85
N SER A 17 18.64 -40.85 -13.27
CA SER A 17 18.23 -39.80 -12.32
C SER A 17 17.32 -38.75 -12.98
N SER A 18 17.64 -38.36 -14.22
CA SER A 18 16.81 -37.45 -15.00
C SER A 18 15.47 -38.08 -15.37
N ARG A 19 15.45 -39.37 -15.71
CA ARG A 19 14.23 -40.11 -16.02
C ARG A 19 13.30 -40.17 -14.81
N ASN A 20 13.83 -40.55 -13.64
CA ASN A 20 13.06 -40.58 -12.40
C ASN A 20 12.52 -39.19 -12.04
N ARG A 21 13.33 -38.14 -12.24
CA ARG A 21 12.90 -36.78 -11.97
C ARG A 21 11.77 -36.32 -12.91
N VAL A 22 11.83 -36.70 -14.18
CA VAL A 22 10.74 -36.44 -15.14
C VAL A 22 9.48 -37.20 -14.74
N GLU A 23 9.59 -38.47 -14.37
CA GLU A 23 8.44 -39.28 -13.94
C GLU A 23 7.79 -38.73 -12.66
N GLU A 24 8.58 -38.24 -11.69
CA GLU A 24 8.05 -37.52 -10.52
C GLU A 24 7.30 -36.25 -10.89
N LEU A 25 7.85 -35.45 -11.81
CA LEU A 25 7.23 -34.20 -12.24
C LEU A 25 5.92 -34.46 -13.02
N GLU A 26 5.88 -35.52 -13.83
CA GLU A 26 4.65 -35.96 -14.52
C GLU A 26 3.59 -36.40 -13.50
N LYS A 27 3.93 -37.19 -12.49
CA LYS A 27 3.01 -37.58 -11.41
C LYS A 27 2.49 -36.40 -10.60
N ASP A 28 3.37 -35.45 -10.26
CA ASP A 28 3.00 -34.22 -9.57
C ASP A 28 2.04 -33.36 -10.42
N GLN A 29 2.25 -33.33 -11.73
CA GLN A 29 1.38 -32.62 -12.67
C GLN A 29 0.00 -33.31 -12.77
N ASP A 30 -0.04 -34.63 -12.87
CA ASP A 30 -1.28 -35.41 -12.93
C ASP A 30 -2.10 -35.26 -11.64
N MET A 31 -1.45 -35.32 -10.47
CA MET A 31 -2.12 -35.10 -9.18
C MET A 31 -2.70 -33.68 -9.10
N LYS A 32 -1.94 -32.66 -9.52
CA LYS A 32 -2.45 -31.27 -9.55
C LYS A 32 -3.64 -31.14 -10.50
N SER A 33 -3.57 -31.73 -11.68
CA SER A 33 -4.68 -31.72 -12.65
C SER A 33 -5.95 -32.34 -12.06
N SER A 34 -5.82 -33.49 -11.40
CA SER A 34 -6.95 -34.16 -10.76
C SER A 34 -7.58 -33.33 -9.63
N ILE A 35 -6.75 -32.66 -8.81
CA ILE A 35 -7.25 -31.75 -7.76
C ILE A 35 -8.02 -30.57 -8.38
N PHE A 36 -7.49 -29.97 -9.46
CA PHE A 36 -8.16 -28.87 -10.15
C PHE A 36 -9.50 -29.30 -10.78
N GLU A 37 -9.56 -30.49 -11.36
CA GLU A 37 -10.80 -31.05 -11.90
C GLU A 37 -11.86 -31.27 -10.81
N GLU A 38 -11.47 -31.81 -9.65
CA GLU A 38 -12.38 -32.01 -8.52
C GLU A 38 -12.88 -30.67 -7.94
N GLU A 39 -12.00 -29.67 -7.83
CA GLU A 39 -12.39 -28.32 -7.43
C GLU A 39 -13.34 -27.67 -8.45
N GLU A 40 -13.07 -27.80 -9.74
CA GLU A 40 -13.95 -27.29 -10.79
C GLU A 40 -15.34 -27.94 -10.72
N GLU A 41 -15.41 -29.25 -10.48
CA GLU A 41 -16.68 -29.95 -10.33
C GLU A 41 -17.45 -29.47 -9.08
N LYS A 42 -16.76 -29.29 -7.94
CA LYS A 42 -17.35 -28.71 -6.72
C LYS A 42 -17.90 -27.30 -6.98
N LEU A 43 -17.14 -26.46 -7.67
CA LEU A 43 -17.59 -25.11 -8.06
C LEU A 43 -18.80 -25.16 -8.99
N LYS A 44 -18.83 -26.09 -9.95
CA LYS A 44 -19.95 -26.26 -10.88
C LYS A 44 -21.22 -26.72 -10.15
N ASN A 45 -21.09 -27.63 -9.19
CA ASN A 45 -22.21 -28.15 -8.40
C ASN A 45 -22.76 -27.09 -7.44
N THR A 46 -21.89 -26.34 -6.75
CA THR A 46 -22.31 -25.23 -5.89
C THR A 46 -22.98 -24.10 -6.69
N LYS A 47 -22.45 -23.75 -7.86
CA LYS A 47 -23.08 -22.79 -8.80
C LYS A 47 -24.48 -23.23 -9.21
N LYS A 48 -24.67 -24.51 -9.58
CA LYS A 48 -25.99 -25.07 -9.93
C LYS A 48 -26.97 -25.00 -8.76
N SER A 49 -26.55 -25.41 -7.57
CA SER A 49 -27.38 -25.37 -6.36
C SER A 49 -27.79 -23.94 -5.98
N MET A 50 -26.86 -22.99 -6.03
CA MET A 50 -27.15 -21.57 -5.79
C MET A 50 -28.10 -20.98 -6.84
N HIS A 51 -27.92 -21.33 -8.11
CA HIS A 51 -28.82 -20.88 -9.16
C HIS A 51 -30.25 -21.41 -8.97
N GLN A 52 -30.41 -22.69 -8.59
CA GLN A 52 -31.71 -23.27 -8.24
C GLN A 52 -32.35 -22.56 -7.05
N LYS A 53 -31.58 -22.26 -5.99
CA LYS A 53 -32.06 -21.53 -4.82
C LYS A 53 -32.50 -20.10 -5.17
N CYS A 54 -31.74 -19.40 -6.01
CA CYS A 54 -32.11 -18.08 -6.49
C CYS A 54 -33.42 -18.12 -7.30
N LYS A 55 -33.56 -19.10 -8.21
CA LYS A 55 -34.78 -19.27 -8.99
C LYS A 55 -36.01 -19.56 -8.11
N PHE A 56 -35.84 -20.40 -7.09
CA PHE A 56 -36.90 -20.68 -6.11
C PHE A 56 -37.29 -19.44 -5.31
N LEU A 57 -36.32 -18.68 -4.81
CA LEU A 57 -36.59 -17.45 -4.06
C LEU A 57 -37.27 -16.39 -4.92
N GLN A 58 -36.86 -16.26 -6.19
CA GLN A 58 -37.53 -15.37 -7.14
C GLN A 58 -39.00 -15.75 -7.30
N GLN A 59 -39.29 -17.03 -7.56
CA GLN A 59 -40.67 -17.50 -7.70
C GLN A 59 -41.50 -17.28 -6.43
N LYS A 60 -40.88 -17.42 -5.25
CA LYS A 60 -41.55 -17.14 -3.96
C LYS A 60 -41.88 -15.64 -3.82
N CYS A 61 -40.97 -14.76 -4.21
CA CYS A 61 -41.20 -13.31 -4.20
C CYS A 61 -42.34 -12.95 -5.16
N ASP A 62 -42.31 -13.46 -6.39
CA ASP A 62 -43.36 -13.22 -7.40
C ASP A 62 -44.74 -13.67 -6.90
N ASN A 63 -44.81 -14.79 -6.17
CA ASN A 63 -46.06 -15.29 -5.58
C ASN A 63 -46.55 -14.40 -4.42
N GLN A 64 -45.65 -13.93 -3.57
CA GLN A 64 -45.99 -13.01 -2.48
C GLN A 64 -46.47 -11.66 -3.01
N GLU A 65 -45.87 -11.16 -4.09
CA GLU A 65 -46.27 -9.93 -4.76
C GLU A 65 -47.68 -10.04 -5.34
N LYS A 66 -48.01 -11.17 -5.98
CA LYS A 66 -49.38 -11.45 -6.46
C LYS A 66 -50.40 -11.51 -5.32
N GLU A 67 -50.07 -12.13 -4.19
CA GLU A 67 -50.99 -12.18 -3.05
C GLU A 67 -51.15 -10.82 -2.40
N LEU A 68 -50.08 -10.02 -2.31
CA LEU A 68 -50.17 -8.63 -1.85
C LEU A 68 -51.07 -7.80 -2.75
N GLU A 69 -50.96 -7.95 -4.07
CA GLU A 69 -51.81 -7.23 -5.02
C GLU A 69 -53.29 -7.64 -4.89
N ARG A 70 -53.55 -8.95 -4.72
CA ARG A 70 -54.89 -9.47 -4.45
C ARG A 70 -55.48 -8.93 -3.15
N LEU A 71 -54.69 -8.87 -2.07
CA LEU A 71 -55.13 -8.34 -0.78
C LEU A 71 -55.37 -6.83 -0.82
N LYS A 72 -54.48 -6.07 -1.48
CA LYS A 72 -54.67 -4.63 -1.71
C LYS A 72 -55.96 -4.36 -2.48
N HIS A 73 -56.22 -5.13 -3.54
CA HIS A 73 -57.46 -5.01 -4.31
C HIS A 73 -58.70 -5.29 -3.44
N LYS A 74 -58.66 -6.36 -2.62
CA LYS A 74 -59.76 -6.69 -1.70
C LYS A 74 -59.99 -5.60 -0.65
N LEU A 75 -58.92 -5.04 -0.07
CA LEU A 75 -59.00 -3.93 0.88
C LEU A 75 -59.59 -2.67 0.23
N GLY A 76 -59.14 -2.32 -0.99
CA GLY A 76 -59.68 -1.19 -1.73
C GLY A 76 -61.18 -1.34 -2.02
N LYS A 77 -61.63 -2.56 -2.37
CA LYS A 77 -63.04 -2.85 -2.57
C LYS A 77 -63.86 -2.69 -1.27
N MET A 78 -63.38 -3.26 -0.16
CA MET A 78 -64.06 -3.12 1.14
C MET A 78 -64.10 -1.65 1.60
N ALA A 79 -63.01 -0.89 1.40
CA ALA A 79 -62.95 0.53 1.73
C ALA A 79 -63.96 1.34 0.90
N SER A 80 -64.08 1.07 -0.41
CA SER A 80 -65.06 1.74 -1.27
C SER A 80 -66.50 1.36 -0.94
N GLU A 81 -66.76 0.11 -0.56
CA GLU A 81 -68.08 -0.33 -0.10
C GLU A 81 -68.48 0.32 1.23
N GLU A 82 -67.51 0.46 2.15
CA GLU A 82 -67.69 1.14 3.43
C GLU A 82 -67.92 2.64 3.23
N GLU A 83 -67.13 3.32 2.39
CA GLU A 83 -67.33 4.73 2.05
C GLU A 83 -68.74 4.98 1.48
N LYS A 84 -69.20 4.13 0.55
CA LYS A 84 -70.57 4.19 0.04
C LYS A 84 -71.62 3.95 1.13
N ARG A 85 -71.34 3.08 2.11
CA ARG A 85 -72.24 2.83 3.25
C ARG A 85 -72.32 4.07 4.14
N THR A 86 -71.18 4.68 4.46
CA THR A 86 -71.12 5.92 5.24
C THR A 86 -71.79 7.08 4.51
N GLU A 87 -71.60 7.20 3.19
CA GLU A 87 -72.24 8.24 2.40
C GLU A 87 -73.77 8.08 2.37
N ARG A 88 -74.28 6.86 2.20
CA ARG A 88 -75.73 6.58 2.33
C ARG A 88 -76.24 6.94 3.73
N GLN A 89 -75.52 6.56 4.79
CA GLN A 89 -75.90 6.91 6.16
C GLN A 89 -75.90 8.44 6.38
N ASN A 90 -74.89 9.15 5.87
CA ASN A 90 -74.80 10.61 5.96
C ASN A 90 -75.93 11.30 5.19
N GLN A 91 -76.29 10.80 4.00
CA GLN A 91 -77.43 11.32 3.24
C GLN A 91 -78.74 11.15 4.02
N ILE A 92 -79.00 9.95 4.54
CA ILE A 92 -80.18 9.67 5.38
C ILE A 92 -80.17 10.58 6.61
N PHE A 93 -79.04 10.71 7.30
CA PHE A 93 -78.90 11.58 8.46
C PHE A 93 -79.18 13.06 8.12
N GLN A 94 -78.70 13.55 6.98
CA GLN A 94 -79.02 14.89 6.50
C GLN A 94 -80.51 15.07 6.18
N GLU A 95 -81.16 14.08 5.58
CA GLU A 95 -82.61 14.11 5.35
C GLU A 95 -83.39 14.16 6.65
N PHE A 96 -83.00 13.37 7.66
CA PHE A 96 -83.59 13.43 8.99
C PHE A 96 -83.35 14.78 9.67
N LYS A 97 -82.14 15.33 9.59
CA LYS A 97 -81.80 16.63 10.19
C LYS A 97 -82.60 17.78 9.58
N LYS A 98 -82.95 17.70 8.29
CA LYS A 98 -83.79 18.71 7.59
C LYS A 98 -85.27 18.62 7.96
N ARG A 99 -85.73 17.49 8.54
CA ARG A 99 -87.11 17.35 9.00
C ARG A 99 -87.23 18.03 10.37
N THR A 100 -88.11 19.01 10.49
CA THR A 100 -88.51 19.57 11.79
C THR A 100 -89.30 18.52 12.56
N ALA A 101 -88.90 18.24 13.80
CA ALA A 101 -89.56 17.29 14.69
C ALA A 101 -91.04 17.63 14.81
N ARG A 102 -91.91 16.76 14.29
CA ARG A 102 -93.36 16.89 14.45
C ARG A 102 -93.71 16.11 15.71
N ALA A 103 -94.17 16.82 16.74
CA ALA A 103 -94.75 16.19 17.92
C ALA A 103 -95.86 15.25 17.43
N HIS A 104 -95.72 13.94 17.68
CA HIS A 104 -96.66 12.88 17.29
C HIS A 104 -96.40 12.14 15.94
N ASN A 105 -95.15 11.96 15.52
CA ASN A 105 -94.81 11.05 14.41
C ASN A 105 -94.46 9.63 14.91
N THR A 106 -95.28 8.63 14.54
CA THR A 106 -95.10 7.22 14.93
C THR A 106 -93.82 6.58 14.40
N MET A 107 -93.21 7.13 13.34
CA MET A 107 -91.90 6.68 12.85
C MET A 107 -90.75 7.15 13.75
N ASP A 108 -90.83 8.37 14.28
CA ASP A 108 -89.78 8.92 15.15
C ASP A 108 -89.83 8.24 16.52
N GLU A 109 -91.02 7.88 16.99
CA GLU A 109 -91.20 7.07 18.21
C GLU A 109 -90.58 5.66 18.06
N LYS A 110 -90.86 4.97 16.94
CA LYS A 110 -90.20 3.69 16.62
C LYS A 110 -88.68 3.81 16.46
N LEU A 111 -88.19 4.95 15.98
CA LEU A 111 -86.76 5.20 15.86
C LEU A 111 -86.12 5.36 17.24
N LEU A 112 -86.77 6.09 18.15
CA LEU A 112 -86.33 6.22 19.55
C LEU A 112 -86.31 4.86 20.26
N ASP A 113 -87.32 4.01 20.07
CA ASP A 113 -87.32 2.65 20.64
C ASP A 113 -86.11 1.81 20.17
N ILE A 114 -85.75 1.95 18.89
CA ILE A 114 -84.57 1.27 18.33
C ILE A 114 -83.28 1.85 18.89
N ILE A 115 -83.19 3.17 19.03
CA ILE A 115 -82.04 3.85 19.65
C ILE A 115 -81.89 3.38 21.10
N ASP A 116 -82.95 3.42 21.90
CA ASP A 116 -82.97 2.96 23.29
C ASP A 116 -82.55 1.49 23.42
N ALA A 117 -82.97 0.62 22.50
CA ALA A 117 -82.56 -0.78 22.48
C ALA A 117 -81.05 -0.94 22.23
N TYR A 118 -80.50 -0.21 21.26
CA TYR A 118 -79.05 -0.22 21.00
C TYR A 118 -78.24 0.47 22.10
N GLU A 119 -78.74 1.56 22.69
CA GLU A 119 -78.10 2.24 23.81
C GLU A 119 -78.05 1.34 25.06
N LYS A 120 -79.12 0.58 25.32
CA LYS A 120 -79.12 -0.47 26.36
C LYS A 120 -78.11 -1.56 26.06
N GLN A 121 -78.03 -2.02 24.80
CA GLN A 121 -77.06 -3.04 24.41
C GLN A 121 -75.61 -2.54 24.52
N ILE A 122 -75.33 -1.31 24.07
CA ILE A 122 -74.02 -0.66 24.19
C ILE A 122 -73.67 -0.47 25.66
N SER A 123 -74.61 0.01 26.48
CA SER A 123 -74.42 0.16 27.92
C SER A 123 -74.17 -1.19 28.61
N SER A 124 -74.84 -2.27 28.18
CA SER A 124 -74.60 -3.62 28.69
C SER A 124 -73.19 -4.10 28.34
N MET A 125 -72.78 -3.95 27.08
CA MET A 125 -71.43 -4.34 26.64
C MET A 125 -70.34 -3.49 27.29
N GLN A 126 -70.59 -2.19 27.50
CA GLN A 126 -69.68 -1.31 28.22
C GLN A 126 -69.57 -1.70 29.70
N LYS A 127 -70.69 -2.01 30.36
CA LYS A 127 -70.70 -2.53 31.74
C LYS A 127 -70.00 -3.87 31.85
N GLU A 128 -70.15 -4.78 30.88
CA GLU A 128 -69.38 -6.02 30.81
C GLU A 128 -67.88 -5.72 30.68
N LEU A 129 -67.48 -4.82 29.77
CA LEU A 129 -66.08 -4.40 29.63
C LEU A 129 -65.51 -3.74 30.90
N ASP A 130 -66.30 -2.92 31.59
CA ASP A 130 -65.89 -2.24 32.83
C ASP A 130 -65.86 -3.21 34.03
N PHE A 131 -66.75 -4.21 34.04
CA PHE A 131 -66.71 -5.32 35.00
C PHE A 131 -65.41 -6.12 34.82
N TYR A 132 -65.08 -6.53 33.60
CA TYR A 132 -63.82 -7.26 33.32
C TYR A 132 -62.56 -6.42 33.59
N LYS A 133 -62.61 -5.11 33.39
CA LYS A 133 -61.50 -4.21 33.75
C LYS A 133 -61.37 -3.95 35.24
N SER A 134 -62.47 -3.97 35.99
CA SER A 134 -62.47 -3.75 37.45
C SER A 134 -62.01 -5.02 38.19
N ASP A 135 -62.34 -6.19 37.67
CA ASP A 135 -61.93 -7.49 38.24
C ASP A 135 -60.40 -7.72 38.13
N GLU A 136 -59.71 -7.08 37.16
CA GLU A 136 -58.24 -7.09 37.07
C GLU A 136 -57.55 -6.20 38.15
N VAL A 137 -58.27 -5.29 38.82
CA VAL A 137 -57.68 -4.34 39.79
C VAL A 137 -57.91 -4.78 41.25
N THR A 138 -58.85 -5.69 41.52
CA THR A 138 -59.20 -6.16 42.87
C THR A 138 -58.61 -7.50 43.28
N ASP A 139 -57.74 -8.12 42.47
CA ASP A 139 -57.09 -9.41 42.78
C ASP A 139 -55.87 -9.27 43.73
N ASN A 140 -56.02 -8.50 44.81
CA ASN A 140 -54.99 -8.30 45.83
C ASN A 140 -55.51 -8.21 47.28
N ARG A 141 -56.68 -8.79 47.58
CA ARG A 141 -57.11 -9.01 48.97
C ARG A 141 -57.74 -10.38 49.18
N THR A 142 -56.88 -11.28 49.64
CA THR A 142 -57.06 -12.25 50.73
C THR A 142 -58.50 -12.62 51.11
N TYR A 143 -58.81 -13.88 50.81
CA TYR A 143 -59.86 -14.74 51.35
C TYR A 143 -60.24 -14.48 52.81
N GLU A 144 -61.54 -14.33 53.09
CA GLU A 144 -62.30 -15.08 54.11
C GLU A 144 -63.83 -14.90 53.93
N GLU A 145 -64.50 -16.06 53.95
CA GLU A 145 -65.85 -16.42 54.43
C GLU A 145 -67.13 -15.59 54.16
N ASP A 146 -68.03 -16.26 53.43
CA ASP A 146 -69.35 -16.74 53.88
C ASP A 146 -70.67 -16.08 53.41
N SER A 147 -71.54 -16.99 52.94
CA SER A 147 -73.01 -16.99 52.88
C SER A 147 -73.80 -15.91 52.11
N LEU A 148 -74.42 -16.33 50.99
CA LEU A 148 -75.87 -16.17 50.75
C LEU A 148 -76.36 -17.03 49.56
N HIS A 149 -77.51 -17.68 49.78
CA HIS A 149 -78.37 -18.54 48.93
C HIS A 149 -78.28 -18.36 47.39
N GLU A 150 -78.44 -19.40 46.55
CA GLU A 150 -79.75 -20.03 46.32
C GLU A 150 -79.67 -21.39 45.59
N ALA A 151 -80.69 -22.22 45.84
CA ALA A 151 -80.84 -23.60 45.44
C ALA A 151 -81.04 -23.81 43.93
N GLY A 152 -80.66 -25.00 43.44
CA GLY A 152 -81.21 -25.55 42.19
C GLY A 152 -80.27 -25.68 40.98
N VAL A 153 -78.97 -25.39 41.11
CA VAL A 153 -78.04 -25.59 39.97
C VAL A 153 -77.58 -27.06 39.95
N SER A 154 -78.16 -27.84 39.02
CA SER A 154 -77.75 -29.21 38.67
C SER A 154 -76.22 -29.36 38.70
N SER A 155 -75.71 -30.45 39.26
CA SER A 155 -74.26 -30.74 39.37
C SER A 155 -73.52 -30.53 38.03
N ASN A 156 -74.20 -30.79 36.91
CA ASN A 156 -73.70 -30.57 35.55
C ASN A 156 -73.53 -29.09 35.16
N MET A 157 -74.36 -28.20 35.69
CA MET A 157 -74.26 -26.77 35.42
C MET A 157 -73.14 -26.14 36.29
N LYS A 158 -72.94 -26.61 37.52
CA LYS A 158 -71.77 -26.22 38.34
C LYS A 158 -70.44 -26.67 37.72
N SER A 159 -70.37 -27.89 37.16
CA SER A 159 -69.16 -28.35 36.49
C SER A 159 -68.89 -27.60 35.17
N LEU A 160 -69.93 -27.24 34.44
CA LEU A 160 -69.82 -26.41 33.23
C LEU A 160 -69.32 -25.00 33.54
N ILE A 161 -69.85 -24.36 34.59
CA ILE A 161 -69.40 -23.05 35.07
C ILE A 161 -67.90 -23.10 35.43
N ARG A 162 -67.46 -24.08 36.23
CA ARG A 162 -66.03 -24.27 36.54
C ARG A 162 -65.17 -24.50 35.30
N SER A 163 -65.71 -25.17 34.27
CA SER A 163 -65.00 -25.37 33.00
C SER A 163 -64.81 -24.06 32.24
N TYR A 164 -65.81 -23.18 32.26
CA TYR A 164 -65.74 -21.87 31.63
C TYR A 164 -64.85 -20.93 32.42
N GLU A 165 -64.93 -20.91 33.74
CA GLU A 165 -64.01 -20.17 34.62
C GLU A 165 -62.56 -20.58 34.37
N LYS A 166 -62.27 -21.88 34.26
CA LYS A 166 -60.93 -22.38 33.94
C LYS A 166 -60.47 -22.00 32.53
N GLN A 167 -61.39 -21.93 31.56
CA GLN A 167 -61.08 -21.45 30.21
C GLN A 167 -60.80 -19.94 30.21
N LEU A 168 -61.57 -19.17 30.98
CA LEU A 168 -61.39 -17.73 31.17
C LEU A 168 -60.04 -17.42 31.84
N SER A 169 -59.71 -18.13 32.91
CA SER A 169 -58.40 -18.03 33.58
C SER A 169 -57.25 -18.33 32.61
N LYS A 170 -57.33 -19.41 31.82
CA LYS A 170 -56.31 -19.73 30.81
C LYS A 170 -56.24 -18.70 29.68
N ALA A 171 -57.38 -18.13 29.28
CA ALA A 171 -57.43 -17.09 28.27
C ALA A 171 -56.77 -15.80 28.80
N ASN A 172 -57.07 -15.41 30.03
CA ASN A 172 -56.47 -14.27 30.71
C ASN A 172 -54.96 -14.45 30.89
N ASP A 173 -54.50 -15.63 31.32
CA ASP A 173 -53.06 -15.94 31.39
C ASP A 173 -52.37 -15.79 30.03
N LYS A 174 -53.05 -16.18 28.95
CA LYS A 174 -52.53 -16.08 27.59
C LYS A 174 -52.52 -14.63 27.10
N VAL A 175 -53.55 -13.85 27.41
CA VAL A 175 -53.61 -12.41 27.13
C VAL A 175 -52.46 -11.70 27.84
N LYS A 176 -52.25 -12.00 29.13
CA LYS A 176 -51.15 -11.44 29.92
C LYS A 176 -49.78 -11.77 29.31
N LYS A 177 -49.52 -13.02 28.95
CA LYS A 177 -48.28 -13.42 28.27
C LYS A 177 -48.07 -12.70 26.94
N LEU A 178 -49.12 -12.60 26.12
CA LEU A 178 -49.03 -11.87 24.84
C LEU A 178 -48.81 -10.37 25.05
N GLN A 179 -49.34 -9.80 26.13
CA GLN A 179 -49.11 -8.41 26.49
C GLN A 179 -47.65 -8.21 26.94
N ASP A 180 -47.11 -9.10 27.77
CA ASP A 180 -45.71 -9.07 28.20
C ASP A 180 -44.76 -9.22 26.99
N GLU A 181 -45.06 -10.14 26.06
CA GLU A 181 -44.31 -10.32 24.80
C GLU A 181 -44.40 -9.07 23.92
N LYS A 182 -45.58 -8.46 23.79
CA LYS A 182 -45.77 -7.21 23.04
C LYS A 182 -44.93 -6.08 23.63
N ASP A 183 -44.92 -5.93 24.94
CA ASP A 183 -44.16 -4.88 25.63
C ASP A 183 -42.64 -5.12 25.50
N LEU A 184 -42.21 -6.39 25.56
CA LEU A 184 -40.82 -6.78 25.30
C LEU A 184 -40.41 -6.45 23.85
N VAL A 185 -41.20 -6.84 22.86
CA VAL A 185 -40.94 -6.53 21.44
C VAL A 185 -40.91 -5.01 21.21
N LYS A 186 -41.77 -4.25 21.88
CA LYS A 186 -41.77 -2.78 21.79
C LYS A 186 -40.48 -2.18 22.36
N LEU A 187 -39.95 -2.73 23.45
CA LEU A 187 -38.66 -2.33 24.02
C LEU A 187 -37.49 -2.68 23.07
N GLU A 188 -37.51 -3.87 22.46
CA GLU A 188 -36.51 -4.28 21.46
C GLU A 188 -36.56 -3.45 20.18
N MET A 189 -37.75 -3.03 19.74
CA MET A 189 -37.86 -2.11 18.61
C MET A 189 -37.31 -0.71 18.94
N GLY A 190 -37.48 -0.25 20.19
CA GLY A 190 -36.93 1.04 20.64
C GLY A 190 -35.42 1.04 20.82
N SER A 191 -34.80 -0.12 21.05
CA SER A 191 -33.34 -0.24 21.18
C SER A 191 -32.61 -0.52 19.85
N ARG A 192 -33.36 -0.83 18.79
CA ARG A 192 -32.78 -1.01 17.45
C ARG A 192 -32.41 0.34 16.83
N PRO A 193 -31.23 0.47 16.21
CA PRO A 193 -30.87 1.66 15.45
C PRO A 193 -31.88 1.91 14.32
N GLU A 194 -32.28 3.16 14.15
CA GLU A 194 -33.24 3.56 13.14
C GLU A 194 -32.58 3.59 11.74
N ILE A 195 -33.37 3.56 10.66
CA ILE A 195 -32.84 3.61 9.28
C ILE A 195 -31.98 4.86 9.04
N THR A 196 -32.29 5.94 9.74
CA THR A 196 -31.52 7.19 9.76
C THR A 196 -30.13 6.97 10.36
N ASP A 197 -30.01 6.28 11.49
CA ASP A 197 -28.74 5.90 12.11
C ASP A 197 -27.91 5.02 11.18
N TYR A 198 -28.53 4.03 10.54
CA TYR A 198 -27.88 3.20 9.54
C TYR A 198 -27.35 4.02 8.36
N ARG A 199 -28.11 5.01 7.88
CA ARG A 199 -27.63 5.92 6.82
C ARG A 199 -26.45 6.76 7.27
N VAL A 200 -26.48 7.30 8.50
CA VAL A 200 -25.36 8.08 9.05
C VAL A 200 -24.12 7.21 9.20
N ILE A 201 -24.26 6.00 9.75
CA ILE A 201 -23.18 5.03 9.88
C ILE A 201 -22.65 4.65 8.49
N GLN A 202 -23.52 4.36 7.52
CA GLN A 202 -23.13 4.02 6.15
C GLN A 202 -22.37 5.17 5.47
N GLN A 203 -22.80 6.42 5.66
CA GLN A 203 -22.07 7.59 5.15
C GLN A 203 -20.71 7.75 5.83
N ARG A 204 -20.63 7.50 7.14
CA ARG A 204 -19.38 7.53 7.90
C ARG A 204 -18.42 6.42 7.43
N VAL A 205 -18.91 5.20 7.25
CA VAL A 205 -18.14 4.08 6.69
C VAL A 205 -17.64 4.43 5.29
N LYS A 206 -18.49 4.95 4.39
CA LYS A 206 -18.04 5.40 3.05
C LYS A 206 -16.97 6.49 3.11
N LYS A 207 -17.04 7.42 4.07
CA LYS A 207 -16.01 8.44 4.27
C LYS A 207 -14.71 7.81 4.77
N LEU A 208 -14.80 6.85 5.70
CA LEU A 208 -13.65 6.12 6.22
C LEU A 208 -13.02 5.22 5.15
N GLU A 209 -13.80 4.53 4.33
CA GLU A 209 -13.33 3.75 3.17
C GLU A 209 -12.62 4.65 2.16
N LYS A 210 -13.16 5.84 1.87
CA LYS A 210 -12.49 6.83 1.02
C LYS A 210 -11.18 7.31 1.64
N LEU A 211 -11.16 7.58 2.94
CA LEU A 211 -9.95 7.97 3.65
C LEU A 211 -8.92 6.84 3.66
N LEU A 212 -9.32 5.59 3.90
CA LEU A 212 -8.46 4.41 3.85
C LEU A 212 -7.91 4.19 2.43
N ALA A 213 -8.73 4.39 1.40
CA ALA A 213 -8.30 4.32 0.00
C ALA A 213 -7.36 5.47 -0.40
N VAL A 214 -7.52 6.66 0.18
CA VAL A 214 -6.60 7.79 -0.02
C VAL A 214 -5.29 7.57 0.74
N HIS A 215 -5.36 7.02 1.95
CA HIS A 215 -4.20 6.75 2.81
C HIS A 215 -3.57 5.36 2.60
N ASN A 216 -4.05 4.58 1.61
CA ASN A 216 -3.55 3.25 1.24
C ASN A 216 -3.29 2.30 2.43
N ILE A 217 -4.10 2.39 3.49
CA ILE A 217 -4.01 1.46 4.63
C ILE A 217 -4.75 0.19 4.22
N SER A 218 -4.02 -0.79 3.69
CA SER A 218 -4.56 -2.11 3.38
C SER A 218 -4.94 -2.80 4.69
N ILE A 219 -6.19 -3.23 4.83
CA ILE A 219 -6.64 -4.02 5.97
C ILE A 219 -5.95 -5.40 5.87
N PRO A 220 -5.22 -5.85 6.90
CA PRO A 220 -4.60 -7.18 6.87
C PRO A 220 -5.65 -8.28 6.67
N GLY A 221 -5.56 -9.02 5.56
CA GLY A 221 -6.44 -10.17 5.26
C GLY A 221 -7.36 -10.02 4.04
N GLU A 222 -7.48 -8.81 3.47
CA GLU A 222 -8.22 -8.62 2.21
C GLU A 222 -7.26 -8.81 1.03
N ASN A 223 -7.16 -10.06 0.55
CA ASN A 223 -6.46 -10.34 -0.69
C ASN A 223 -7.23 -9.69 -1.84
N ASP A 224 -6.72 -8.56 -2.33
CA ASP A 224 -7.15 -7.99 -3.61
C ASP A 224 -7.11 -9.11 -4.65
N LYS A 225 -8.28 -9.54 -5.12
CA LYS A 225 -8.40 -10.38 -6.31
C LYS A 225 -7.80 -9.57 -7.45
N LYS A 226 -6.52 -9.82 -7.74
CA LYS A 226 -5.78 -9.21 -8.84
C LYS A 226 -6.50 -9.56 -10.14
N ASP A 227 -7.35 -8.65 -10.59
CA ASP A 227 -7.95 -8.68 -11.92
C ASP A 227 -6.81 -8.68 -12.96
N PRO A 228 -6.67 -9.77 -13.76
CA PRO A 228 -5.60 -9.90 -14.74
C PRO A 228 -5.60 -8.81 -15.83
N PHE A 229 -6.71 -8.09 -15.99
CA PHE A 229 -6.88 -7.05 -17.01
C PHE A 229 -6.79 -5.63 -16.46
N ARG A 230 -6.61 -5.45 -15.14
CA ARG A 230 -6.37 -4.13 -14.58
C ARG A 230 -4.95 -3.71 -14.97
N GLN A 231 -4.83 -2.88 -16.00
CA GLN A 231 -3.58 -2.23 -16.35
C GLN A 231 -2.98 -1.65 -15.07
N ARG A 232 -1.75 -2.07 -14.73
CA ARG A 232 -1.05 -1.55 -13.54
C ARG A 232 -1.12 -0.03 -13.63
N LYS A 233 -1.88 0.60 -12.72
CA LYS A 233 -1.94 2.06 -12.65
C LYS A 233 -0.49 2.53 -12.54
N LYS A 234 -0.02 3.27 -13.55
CA LYS A 234 1.31 3.86 -13.53
C LYS A 234 1.24 5.01 -12.54
N TYR A 235 1.67 4.77 -11.32
CA TYR A 235 1.79 5.82 -10.32
C TYR A 235 2.98 6.72 -10.68
N SER A 236 2.85 8.01 -10.43
CA SER A 236 3.96 8.95 -10.58
C SER A 236 5.04 8.59 -9.55
N THR A 237 6.27 8.40 -9.98
CA THR A 237 7.44 8.11 -9.13
C THR A 237 8.27 9.36 -8.84
N LYS A 238 7.67 10.55 -8.99
CA LYS A 238 8.32 11.81 -8.62
C LYS A 238 8.37 11.93 -7.10
N LEU A 239 9.41 12.58 -6.59
CA LEU A 239 9.59 12.79 -5.16
C LEU A 239 8.43 13.60 -4.55
N ASP A 240 7.90 14.59 -5.27
CA ASP A 240 6.77 15.42 -4.83
C ASP A 240 5.45 14.62 -4.67
N ASP A 241 5.34 13.48 -5.36
CA ASP A 241 4.13 12.65 -5.38
C ASP A 241 4.25 11.44 -4.43
N LEU A 242 5.32 11.34 -3.63
CA LEU A 242 5.58 10.22 -2.71
C LEU A 242 4.44 10.00 -1.70
N GLU A 243 3.80 11.07 -1.23
CA GLU A 243 2.67 10.99 -0.28
C GLU A 243 1.45 10.28 -0.86
N TYR A 244 1.33 10.25 -2.19
CA TYR A 244 0.22 9.62 -2.90
C TYR A 244 0.55 8.22 -3.43
N LEU A 245 1.77 7.72 -3.16
CA LEU A 245 2.24 6.43 -3.64
C LEU A 245 1.75 5.29 -2.73
N PRO A 246 1.29 4.14 -3.28
CA PRO A 246 0.92 2.99 -2.46
C PRO A 246 2.07 2.52 -1.57
N LEU A 247 1.76 2.22 -0.29
CA LEU A 247 2.75 1.75 0.69
C LEU A 247 3.49 0.48 0.24
N ASP A 248 2.79 -0.44 -0.43
CA ASP A 248 3.41 -1.66 -0.96
C ASP A 248 4.45 -1.35 -2.05
N LEU A 249 4.17 -0.34 -2.88
CA LEU A 249 5.09 0.08 -3.93
C LEU A 249 6.28 0.86 -3.34
N CYS A 250 6.05 1.69 -2.32
CA CYS A 250 7.12 2.33 -1.55
C CYS A 250 8.04 1.29 -0.92
N ARG A 251 7.47 0.27 -0.26
CA ARG A 251 8.22 -0.85 0.33
C ARG A 251 8.97 -1.65 -0.72
N GLN A 252 8.40 -1.82 -1.90
CA GLN A 252 9.08 -2.47 -3.01
C GLN A 252 10.28 -1.65 -3.49
N TYR A 253 10.13 -0.34 -3.73
CA TYR A 253 11.25 0.51 -4.11
C TYR A 253 12.34 0.57 -3.03
N LEU A 254 11.96 0.63 -1.75
CA LEU A 254 12.92 0.58 -0.65
C LEU A 254 13.66 -0.76 -0.58
N LYS A 255 12.97 -1.88 -0.84
CA LYS A 255 13.61 -3.20 -0.95
C LYS A 255 14.56 -3.26 -2.14
N ASP A 256 14.13 -2.79 -3.31
CA ASP A 256 14.95 -2.79 -4.52
C ASP A 256 16.24 -1.95 -4.30
N VAL A 257 16.12 -0.78 -3.67
CA VAL A 257 17.27 0.06 -3.29
C VAL A 257 18.17 -0.63 -2.26
N ALA A 258 17.60 -1.27 -1.24
CA ALA A 258 18.36 -1.99 -0.22
C ALA A 258 19.11 -3.20 -0.80
N THR A 259 18.50 -3.92 -1.76
CA THR A 259 19.16 -5.02 -2.47
C THR A 259 20.27 -4.54 -3.40
N GLU A 260 20.09 -3.41 -4.09
CA GLU A 260 21.12 -2.85 -4.97
C GLU A 260 22.33 -2.33 -4.17
N LEU A 261 22.10 -1.86 -2.94
CA LEU A 261 23.13 -1.36 -2.03
C LEU A 261 23.74 -2.45 -1.14
N ASP A 262 23.24 -3.70 -1.21
CA ASP A 262 23.63 -4.82 -0.35
C ASP A 262 23.57 -4.46 1.15
N THR A 263 22.47 -3.81 1.55
CA THR A 263 22.21 -3.38 2.93
C THR A 263 20.99 -4.08 3.51
N ASP A 264 21.19 -4.78 4.63
CA ASP A 264 20.10 -5.45 5.36
C ASP A 264 19.26 -4.49 6.23
N ASP A 265 19.75 -3.26 6.45
CA ASP A 265 19.14 -2.26 7.31
C ASP A 265 18.90 -0.94 6.57
N LEU A 266 17.67 -0.43 6.64
CA LEU A 266 17.22 0.81 6.02
C LEU A 266 17.90 2.04 6.60
N GLU A 267 18.32 2.02 7.86
CA GLU A 267 19.08 3.13 8.45
C GLU A 267 20.45 3.31 7.76
N ASN A 268 21.00 2.21 7.23
CA ASN A 268 22.30 2.20 6.57
C ASN A 268 22.23 2.58 5.07
N VAL A 269 21.04 2.73 4.49
CA VAL A 269 20.87 3.10 3.07
C VAL A 269 21.44 4.50 2.81
N THR A 270 21.04 5.49 3.61
CA THR A 270 21.51 6.89 3.44
C THR A 270 23.02 7.04 3.55
N PRO A 271 23.70 6.54 4.62
CA PRO A 271 25.15 6.64 4.72
C PRO A 271 25.89 5.84 3.63
N GLN A 272 25.35 4.70 3.17
CA GLN A 272 25.96 3.95 2.07
C GLN A 272 25.86 4.68 0.73
N VAL A 273 24.72 5.32 0.46
CA VAL A 273 24.56 6.18 -0.73
C VAL A 273 25.54 7.35 -0.69
N GLN A 274 25.72 8.00 0.46
CA GLN A 274 26.71 9.08 0.62
C GLN A 274 28.13 8.57 0.35
N LYS A 275 28.52 7.43 0.91
CA LYS A 275 29.83 6.81 0.67
C LYS A 275 30.02 6.39 -0.80
N PHE A 276 28.97 5.92 -1.46
CA PHE A 276 29.00 5.66 -2.90
C PHE A 276 29.19 6.95 -3.70
N ASN A 277 28.52 8.02 -3.31
CA ASN A 277 28.67 9.32 -3.97
C ASN A 277 30.08 9.90 -3.81
N GLU A 278 30.68 9.82 -2.61
CA GLU A 278 32.08 10.19 -2.39
C GLU A 278 33.04 9.38 -3.27
N ARG A 279 32.82 8.07 -3.38
CA ARG A 279 33.60 7.20 -4.29
C ARG A 279 33.42 7.61 -5.76
N LEU A 280 32.21 7.98 -6.17
CA LEU A 280 31.96 8.49 -7.52
C LEU A 280 32.65 9.82 -7.77
N GLU A 281 32.62 10.76 -6.82
CA GLU A 281 33.34 12.03 -6.93
C GLU A 281 34.84 11.82 -7.06
N THR A 282 35.44 10.94 -6.24
CA THR A 282 36.87 10.59 -6.39
C THR A 282 37.18 9.91 -7.72
N ALA A 283 36.28 9.04 -8.22
CA ALA A 283 36.44 8.41 -9.53
C ALA A 283 36.36 9.43 -10.68
N LEU A 284 35.47 10.43 -10.59
CA LEU A 284 35.37 11.52 -11.56
C LEU A 284 36.62 12.41 -11.54
N GLN A 285 37.17 12.71 -10.36
CA GLN A 285 38.44 13.44 -10.24
C GLN A 285 39.60 12.65 -10.85
N PHE A 286 39.65 11.34 -10.60
CA PHE A 286 40.64 10.46 -11.23
C PHE A 286 40.47 10.39 -12.75
N GLU A 287 39.23 10.31 -13.24
CA GLU A 287 38.94 10.37 -14.67
C GLU A 287 39.42 11.70 -15.27
N GLN A 288 39.14 12.83 -14.62
CA GLN A 288 39.61 14.14 -15.06
C GLN A 288 41.14 14.22 -15.07
N PHE A 289 41.81 13.68 -14.05
CA PHE A 289 43.28 13.57 -14.02
C PHE A 289 43.79 12.76 -15.22
N CYS A 290 43.22 11.59 -15.49
CA CYS A 290 43.57 10.78 -16.65
C CYS A 290 43.35 11.52 -17.98
N ARG A 291 42.29 12.32 -18.10
CA ARG A 291 42.04 13.16 -19.29
C ARG A 291 43.13 14.21 -19.45
N ASN A 292 43.48 14.93 -18.39
CA ASN A 292 44.52 15.95 -18.42
C ASN A 292 45.88 15.36 -18.82
N VAL A 293 46.24 14.20 -18.24
CA VAL A 293 47.49 13.49 -18.60
C VAL A 293 47.50 13.04 -20.06
N THR A 294 46.36 12.54 -20.56
CA THR A 294 46.22 12.15 -21.96
C THR A 294 46.28 13.36 -22.90
N GLU A 295 45.73 14.50 -22.49
CA GLU A 295 45.81 15.76 -23.25
C GLU A 295 47.25 16.27 -23.34
N MET A 296 48.00 16.27 -22.22
CA MET A 296 49.43 16.63 -22.21
C MET A 296 50.25 15.80 -23.19
N VAL A 297 50.02 14.49 -23.24
CA VAL A 297 50.74 13.60 -24.17
C VAL A 297 50.34 13.86 -25.63
N ASN A 298 49.07 14.15 -25.90
CA ASN A 298 48.60 14.41 -27.26
C ASN A 298 48.99 15.81 -27.77
N GLU A 299 49.16 16.81 -26.91
CA GLU A 299 49.64 18.15 -27.30
C GLU A 299 51.08 18.08 -27.87
N ASP A 300 51.92 17.17 -27.36
CA ASP A 300 53.29 16.98 -27.86
C ASP A 300 53.34 16.21 -29.21
N ASP A 301 52.38 15.33 -29.47
CA ASP A 301 52.24 14.66 -30.78
C ASP A 301 51.81 15.65 -31.90
N ILE A 302 51.09 16.74 -31.56
CA ILE A 302 50.73 17.79 -32.52
C ILE A 302 51.98 18.59 -32.93
N ASN A 303 52.93 18.78 -32.04
CA ASN A 303 54.14 19.57 -32.31
C ASN A 303 55.24 18.78 -33.05
N THR A 304 55.21 17.44 -33.01
CA THR A 304 56.18 16.58 -33.70
C THR A 304 55.69 16.09 -35.08
N SER A 305 54.38 16.09 -35.33
CA SER A 305 53.81 15.67 -36.62
C SER A 305 53.68 16.81 -37.63
N LYS A 306 54.81 17.27 -38.17
CA LYS A 306 54.79 18.03 -39.44
C LYS A 306 54.16 17.19 -40.55
N GLY A 307 52.93 17.54 -40.92
CA GLY A 307 52.40 17.30 -42.26
C GLY A 307 51.49 16.09 -42.44
N ARG A 308 50.28 16.15 -41.87
CA ARG A 308 49.06 15.75 -42.61
C ARG A 308 47.81 16.25 -41.90
N SER A 309 47.28 17.35 -42.40
CA SER A 309 45.96 17.86 -42.06
C SER A 309 44.89 16.79 -42.25
N LYS A 310 44.33 16.30 -41.13
CA LYS A 310 43.01 15.69 -41.08
C LYS A 310 42.12 16.54 -40.18
N SER A 311 40.97 16.89 -40.73
CA SER A 311 39.89 17.73 -40.21
C SER A 311 39.61 17.56 -38.70
N PRO A 312 39.17 18.62 -37.99
CA PRO A 312 38.86 18.58 -36.56
C PRO A 312 37.55 17.82 -36.35
N SER A 313 37.63 16.49 -36.26
CA SER A 313 36.50 15.70 -35.81
C SER A 313 36.38 15.91 -34.29
N ARG A 314 35.34 16.64 -33.87
CA ARG A 314 34.86 16.75 -32.48
C ARG A 314 34.41 15.39 -31.93
N LYS A 315 35.29 14.40 -31.93
CA LYS A 315 35.09 13.18 -31.16
C LYS A 315 35.70 13.48 -29.81
N LYS A 316 34.83 13.65 -28.81
CA LYS A 316 35.19 13.68 -27.39
C LYS A 316 36.27 12.62 -27.19
N ASN A 317 37.44 13.01 -26.67
CA ASN A 317 38.51 12.10 -26.29
C ASN A 317 37.96 11.15 -25.23
N THR A 318 37.36 10.04 -25.67
CA THR A 318 36.93 8.98 -24.78
C THR A 318 38.19 8.33 -24.27
N LEU A 319 38.43 8.46 -22.96
CA LEU A 319 39.48 7.73 -22.25
C LEU A 319 39.33 6.25 -22.56
N SER A 320 40.20 5.74 -23.41
CA SER A 320 40.25 4.34 -23.77
C SER A 320 41.45 3.71 -23.09
N SER A 321 41.35 2.43 -22.76
CA SER A 321 42.47 1.66 -22.21
C SER A 321 43.73 1.79 -23.08
N LYS A 322 43.56 1.84 -24.40
CA LYS A 322 44.66 2.04 -25.37
C LYS A 322 45.28 3.43 -25.30
N SER A 323 44.48 4.49 -25.17
CA SER A 323 45.00 5.86 -25.07
C SER A 323 45.75 6.10 -23.76
N LEU A 324 45.30 5.49 -22.66
CA LEU A 324 46.02 5.53 -21.39
C LEU A 324 47.33 4.73 -21.43
N GLN A 325 47.34 3.58 -22.11
CA GLN A 325 48.59 2.82 -22.31
C GLN A 325 49.61 3.61 -23.15
N LEU A 326 49.17 4.29 -24.20
CA LEU A 326 50.03 5.18 -24.98
C LEU A 326 50.57 6.32 -24.12
N ALA A 327 49.70 7.00 -23.36
CA ALA A 327 50.13 8.07 -22.46
C ALA A 327 51.16 7.60 -21.42
N MET A 328 50.94 6.43 -20.82
CA MET A 328 51.88 5.81 -19.89
C MET A 328 53.23 5.47 -20.54
N ALA A 329 53.22 4.94 -21.77
CA ALA A 329 54.45 4.63 -22.51
C ALA A 329 55.25 5.92 -22.81
N THR A 330 54.57 6.99 -23.22
CA THR A 330 55.23 8.28 -23.49
C THR A 330 55.81 8.90 -22.22
N ILE A 331 55.06 8.89 -21.11
CA ILE A 331 55.56 9.39 -19.80
C ILE A 331 56.75 8.58 -19.31
N GLN A 332 56.75 7.25 -19.54
CA GLN A 332 57.90 6.42 -19.21
C GLN A 332 59.13 6.80 -20.03
N SER A 333 58.95 7.08 -21.33
CA SER A 333 60.04 7.59 -22.18
C SER A 333 60.57 8.94 -21.66
N TRP A 334 59.69 9.87 -21.28
CA TRP A 334 60.12 11.17 -20.72
C TRP A 334 60.88 11.02 -19.41
N LYS A 335 60.50 10.05 -18.57
CA LYS A 335 61.22 9.73 -17.36
C LYS A 335 62.61 9.19 -17.68
N ASP A 336 62.70 8.24 -18.60
CA ASP A 336 63.98 7.64 -19.01
C ASP A 336 64.90 8.71 -19.63
N ASP A 337 64.36 9.63 -20.43
CA ASP A 337 65.08 10.78 -20.98
C ASP A 337 65.59 11.70 -19.86
N GLN A 338 64.76 11.99 -18.85
CA GLN A 338 65.16 12.80 -17.69
C GLN A 338 66.28 12.13 -16.87
N ASP A 339 66.21 10.82 -16.66
CA ASP A 339 67.25 10.06 -15.97
C ASP A 339 68.55 10.06 -16.78
N SER A 340 68.47 9.88 -18.12
CA SER A 340 69.63 9.97 -19.01
C SER A 340 70.28 11.35 -19.00
N LEU A 341 69.48 12.43 -18.90
CA LEU A 341 69.98 13.80 -18.78
C LEU A 341 70.69 14.02 -17.44
N GLN A 342 70.23 13.38 -16.37
CA GLN A 342 70.95 13.36 -15.09
C GLN A 342 72.28 12.62 -15.20
N GLU A 343 72.30 11.45 -15.84
CA GLU A 343 73.55 10.71 -16.07
C GLU A 343 74.54 11.51 -16.93
N LEU A 344 74.05 12.18 -17.97
CA LEU A 344 74.87 13.06 -18.81
C LEU A 344 75.42 14.24 -17.99
N ALA A 345 74.60 14.91 -17.19
CA ALA A 345 75.04 16.00 -16.33
C ALA A 345 76.09 15.57 -15.30
N ILE A 346 75.95 14.39 -14.71
CA ILE A 346 76.95 13.78 -13.83
C ILE A 346 78.24 13.52 -14.60
N SER A 347 78.13 12.98 -15.82
CA SER A 347 79.29 12.66 -16.67
C SER A 347 80.04 13.91 -17.12
N VAL A 348 79.33 14.97 -17.50
CA VAL A 348 79.91 16.27 -17.86
C VAL A 348 80.57 16.94 -16.65
N THR A 349 79.95 16.87 -15.47
CA THR A 349 80.55 17.36 -14.22
C THR A 349 81.85 16.61 -13.91
N LYS A 350 81.86 15.27 -14.01
CA LYS A 350 83.06 14.44 -13.83
C LYS A 350 84.14 14.73 -14.86
N LEU A 351 83.76 14.99 -16.12
CA LEU A 351 84.69 15.36 -17.17
C LEU A 351 85.31 16.72 -16.90
N GLY A 352 84.51 17.70 -16.49
CA GLY A 352 84.96 19.03 -16.09
C GLY A 352 85.96 18.98 -14.93
N ASP A 353 85.68 18.19 -13.89
CA ASP A 353 86.60 17.99 -12.77
C ASP A 353 87.95 17.37 -13.20
N ARG A 354 87.97 16.57 -14.28
CA ARG A 354 89.18 15.90 -14.76
C ARG A 354 89.99 16.72 -15.76
N VAL A 355 89.32 17.40 -16.68
CA VAL A 355 89.96 18.09 -17.82
C VAL A 355 90.21 19.57 -17.50
N ALA A 356 89.33 20.21 -16.73
CA ALA A 356 89.44 21.61 -16.38
C ALA A 356 88.93 21.89 -14.95
N PRO A 357 89.57 21.35 -13.90
CA PRO A 357 89.12 21.50 -12.51
C PRO A 357 89.07 22.96 -12.02
N TRP A 358 89.79 23.88 -12.67
CA TRP A 358 89.73 25.32 -12.38
C TRP A 358 88.41 25.98 -12.82
N LEU A 359 87.68 25.41 -13.78
CA LEU A 359 86.39 25.93 -14.25
C LEU A 359 85.21 25.64 -13.29
N LYS A 360 85.41 24.74 -12.31
CA LYS A 360 84.42 24.39 -11.26
C LYS A 360 83.00 24.16 -11.80
N ILE A 361 82.88 23.41 -12.89
CA ILE A 361 81.59 23.11 -13.52
C ILE A 361 80.84 22.15 -12.61
N ARG A 362 79.80 22.64 -11.94
CA ARG A 362 78.86 21.83 -11.15
C ARG A 362 77.46 21.99 -11.69
N LEU A 363 76.99 20.98 -12.41
CA LEU A 363 75.59 20.89 -12.80
C LEU A 363 74.83 20.33 -11.59
N GLY A 364 73.92 21.14 -11.02
CA GLY A 364 73.12 20.77 -9.84
C GLY A 364 72.08 19.67 -10.14
N SER A 365 71.25 19.36 -9.14
CA SER A 365 70.26 18.26 -9.18
C SER A 365 69.15 18.39 -10.25
N GLU A 366 68.97 19.56 -10.85
CA GLU A 366 68.06 19.78 -11.98
C GLU A 366 68.85 20.15 -13.24
N PRO A 367 69.28 19.15 -14.02
CA PRO A 367 69.98 19.39 -15.27
C PRO A 367 68.99 19.78 -16.35
N SER A 368 69.23 20.94 -16.95
CA SER A 368 68.57 21.37 -18.18
C SER A 368 69.53 21.20 -19.34
N VAL A 369 69.02 20.79 -20.50
CA VAL A 369 69.80 20.66 -21.74
C VAL A 369 70.61 21.93 -22.03
N SER A 370 70.03 23.12 -21.84
CA SER A 370 70.74 24.39 -22.04
C SER A 370 71.89 24.60 -21.06
N LYS A 371 71.75 24.15 -19.80
CA LYS A 371 72.82 24.22 -18.79
C LYS A 371 73.95 23.25 -19.11
N ILE A 372 73.62 22.03 -19.58
CA ILE A 372 74.62 21.04 -20.01
C ILE A 372 75.37 21.56 -21.24
N ILE A 373 74.68 22.10 -22.24
CA ILE A 373 75.30 22.69 -23.43
C ILE A 373 76.23 23.84 -23.04
N THR A 374 75.78 24.77 -22.20
CA THR A 374 76.62 25.89 -21.74
C THR A 374 77.85 25.41 -20.95
N ALA A 375 77.73 24.32 -20.20
CA ALA A 375 78.86 23.72 -19.49
C ALA A 375 79.86 23.05 -20.45
N LEU A 376 79.37 22.37 -21.49
CA LEU A 376 80.21 21.80 -22.54
C LEU A 376 80.88 22.88 -23.38
N ASP A 377 80.18 23.95 -23.74
CA ASP A 377 80.77 25.09 -24.46
C ASP A 377 81.89 25.75 -23.66
N LYS A 378 81.73 25.87 -22.33
CA LYS A 378 82.81 26.33 -21.44
C LYS A 378 84.00 25.36 -21.42
N LEU A 379 83.78 24.05 -21.53
CA LEU A 379 84.87 23.07 -21.61
C LEU A 379 85.60 23.09 -22.96
N VAL A 380 84.88 23.43 -24.03
CA VAL A 380 85.40 23.39 -25.40
C VAL A 380 86.09 24.70 -25.80
N TYR A 381 85.58 25.85 -25.32
CA TYR A 381 86.05 27.17 -25.77
C TYR A 381 86.83 27.96 -24.72
N ASP A 382 86.86 27.52 -23.45
CA ASP A 382 87.68 28.16 -22.41
C ASP A 382 89.04 27.43 -22.29
N ASP A 383 89.82 27.50 -23.36
CA ASP A 383 91.25 27.16 -23.33
C ASP A 383 91.92 28.17 -22.42
N GLY A 384 92.34 27.72 -21.23
CA GLY A 384 92.90 28.53 -20.14
C GLY A 384 94.13 29.37 -20.50
N ILE A 385 93.96 30.41 -21.31
CA ILE A 385 94.88 31.51 -21.46
C ILE A 385 94.49 32.53 -20.42
N SER A 386 95.05 32.34 -19.21
CA SER A 386 95.29 33.45 -18.29
C SER A 386 95.86 34.62 -19.09
N LYS A 387 95.06 35.66 -19.30
CA LYS A 387 95.61 36.99 -19.57
C LYS A 387 96.22 37.47 -18.26
N ASP A 388 97.48 37.12 -18.07
CA ASP A 388 98.36 37.84 -17.17
C ASP A 388 98.32 39.33 -17.55
N LYS A 389 97.71 40.13 -16.67
CA LYS A 389 98.01 41.55 -16.57
C LYS A 389 98.39 41.87 -15.12
N VAL A 390 99.69 41.72 -14.89
CA VAL A 390 100.62 42.71 -14.32
C VAL A 390 100.07 43.55 -13.15
N GLY A 391 100.72 43.42 -11.98
CA GLY A 391 100.83 44.57 -11.06
C GLY A 391 101.10 44.26 -9.60
N CYS A 392 102.38 44.39 -9.23
CA CYS A 392 102.87 44.76 -7.90
C CYS A 392 102.84 43.73 -6.75
N THR A 393 104.02 43.14 -6.57
CA THR A 393 104.66 42.90 -5.29
C THR A 393 104.38 44.02 -4.26
N SER A 394 103.99 43.63 -3.03
CA SER A 394 104.76 43.89 -1.80
C SER A 394 103.92 43.67 -0.53
N ASN A 395 104.51 42.89 0.38
CA ASN A 395 104.37 42.94 1.83
C ASN A 395 103.14 42.35 2.53
N CYS A 396 103.39 41.17 3.10
CA CYS A 396 102.85 40.66 4.35
C CYS A 396 102.59 41.75 5.39
N LYS A 397 101.39 41.73 5.99
CA LYS A 397 101.22 41.89 7.44
C LYS A 397 99.97 41.14 7.91
N VAL A 398 100.26 40.14 8.74
CA VAL A 398 99.40 39.48 9.71
C VAL A 398 98.64 40.51 10.55
N PHE A 399 97.34 40.31 10.82
CA PHE A 399 96.74 40.51 12.15
C PHE A 399 95.33 39.89 12.26
N PHE A 400 95.24 38.90 13.14
CA PHE A 400 94.11 38.45 13.98
C PHE A 400 92.72 39.10 13.82
N LYS A 401 91.68 38.25 13.75
CA LYS A 401 90.82 38.04 14.94
C LYS A 401 90.13 36.67 14.93
N LYS A 402 90.32 36.02 16.07
CA LYS A 402 89.69 34.82 16.60
C LYS A 402 88.44 35.26 17.38
N ASP A 403 87.45 34.39 17.45
CA ASP A 403 86.50 34.13 18.56
C ASP A 403 85.13 33.73 17.95
N ILE A 404 84.73 32.46 18.00
CA ILE A 404 84.33 31.61 19.15
C ILE A 404 83.00 32.07 19.78
N SER A 405 81.95 31.28 19.53
CA SER A 405 80.99 30.74 20.50
C SER A 405 80.15 29.68 19.74
N GLY A 406 80.23 28.37 19.97
CA GLY A 406 80.30 27.65 21.25
C GLY A 406 78.86 27.47 21.76
N ILE A 407 78.13 26.45 21.28
CA ILE A 407 77.98 25.11 21.91
C ILE A 407 77.28 25.18 23.27
N LEU A 408 76.06 24.64 23.32
CA LEU A 408 75.77 23.43 24.09
C LEU A 408 74.61 22.67 23.45
#